data_AF-A0A660TEP0-F1
#
_entry.id   AF-A0A660TEP0-F1
#
_cell.length_a   1.000
_cell.length_b   1.000
_cell.length_c   1.000
_cell.angle_alpha   90.00
_cell.angle_beta   90.00
_cell.angle_gamma   90.00
#
_symmetry.space_group_name_H-M   'P 1'
#
loop_
_entity.id
_entity.type
_entity.pdbx_description
1 polymer ?
#
loop_
_entity_poly.entity_id
_entity_poly.type
_entity_poly.pdbx_seq_one_letter_code
_entity_poly.pdbx_strand_id
1 'polypeptide(L)' 'MTILTLNCGSSSVKYQVYNWEKKEVLASGLVERVGHDSAIEHNRTGEETFT' A
#
# COMPACT_ATOMS: atom_id res chain seq x y z
N MET A 1 -8.79 -15.52 1.97
CA MET A 1 -9.07 -14.59 0.85
C MET A 1 -8.24 -13.34 1.05
N THR A 2 -7.42 -12.98 0.05
CA THR A 2 -6.58 -11.77 0.08
C THR A 2 -7.26 -10.67 -0.73
N ILE A 3 -7.37 -9.47 -0.15
CA ILE A 3 -8.03 -8.31 -0.75
C ILE A 3 -6.99 -7.19 -0.87
N LEU A 4 -6.83 -6.64 -2.07
CA LEU A 4 -6.09 -5.40 -2.30
C LEU A 4 -7.09 -4.25 -2.39
N THR A 5 -6.92 -3.24 -1.53
CA THR A 5 -7.68 -1.99 -1.61
C THR A 5 -6.78 -0.91 -2.20
N LEU A 6 -7.36 -0.08 -3.07
CA LEU A 6 -6.69 1.04 -3.70
C LEU A 6 -7.53 2.29 -3.49
N ASN A 7 -6.91 3.35 -3.00
CA ASN A 7 -7.45 4.69 -3.01
C ASN A 7 -6.58 5.52 -3.98
N CYS A 8 -7.12 5.78 -5.16
CA CYS A 8 -6.42 6.45 -6.25
C CYS A 8 -6.78 7.94 -6.28
N GLY A 9 -5.80 8.79 -6.01
CA GLY A 9 -5.83 10.20 -6.36
C GLY A 9 -5.35 10.45 -7.78
N SER A 10 -5.30 11.71 -8.20
CA SER A 10 -4.82 12.09 -9.55
C SER A 10 -3.33 11.85 -9.78
N SER A 11 -2.52 11.86 -8.71
CA SER A 11 -1.06 11.66 -8.77
C SER A 11 -0.53 10.82 -7.61
N SER A 12 -1.41 10.11 -6.89
CA SER A 12 -1.05 9.25 -5.77
C SER A 12 -1.94 8.03 -5.68
N VAL A 13 -1.41 6.95 -5.09
CA VAL A 13 -2.16 5.72 -4.80
C VAL A 13 -1.82 5.25 -3.40
N LYS A 14 -2.81 5.27 -2.50
CA LYS A 14 -2.70 4.60 -1.21
C LYS A 14 -3.26 3.19 -1.34
N TYR A 15 -2.52 2.19 -0.88
CA TYR A 15 -2.94 0.79 -0.98
C TYR A 15 -2.81 0.04 0.33
N GLN A 16 -3.60 -1.03 0.46
CA GLN A 16 -3.52 -1.97 1.56
C GLN A 16 -3.83 -3.39 1.08
N VAL A 17 -3.03 -4.35 1.52
CA VAL A 17 -3.28 -5.78 1.35
C VAL A 17 -3.87 -6.31 2.65
N TYR A 18 -5.08 -6.86 2.59
CA TYR A 18 -5.84 -7.34 3.72
C TYR A 18 -6.15 -8.83 3.58
N ASN A 19 -5.93 -9.60 4.65
CA ASN A 19 -6.38 -10.98 4.75
C ASN A 19 -7.74 -11.02 5.43
N TRP A 20 -8.78 -11.30 4.63
CA TRP A 20 -10.17 -11.28 5.10
C TRP A 20 -10.49 -12.36 6.13
N GLU A 21 -9.88 -13.53 6.00
CA GLU A 21 -10.15 -14.66 6.90
C GLU A 21 -9.59 -14.39 8.31
N LYS A 22 -8.38 -13.85 8.37
CA LYS A 22 -7.70 -13.51 9.63
C LYS A 22 -8.02 -12.10 10.14
N LYS A 23 -8.74 -11.31 9.33
CA LYS A 23 -9.07 -9.91 9.58
C LYS A 23 -7.85 -9.01 9.85
N GLU A 24 -6.75 -9.28 9.17
CA GLU A 24 -5.45 -8.61 9.40
C GLU A 24 -4.99 -7.85 8.16
N VAL A 25 -4.26 -6.75 8.39
CA VAL A 25 -3.52 -6.05 7.34
C VAL A 25 -2.18 -6.75 7.15
N LEU A 26 -1.89 -7.17 5.92
CA LEU A 26 -0.63 -7.82 5.56
C LEU A 26 0.44 -6.80 5.16
N ALA A 27 0.02 -5.77 4.43
CA ALA A 27 0.89 -4.68 3.99
C ALA A 27 0.08 -3.43 3.68
N SER A 28 0.73 -2.28 3.69
CA SER A 28 0.18 -1.02 3.22
C SER A 28 1.27 -0.18 2.58
N GLY A 29 0.87 0.76 1.76
CA GLY A 29 1.83 1.70 1.21
C GLY A 29 1.18 2.87 0.53
N LEU A 30 2.06 3.77 0.08
CA LEU A 30 1.72 5.01 -0.57
C LEU A 30 2.66 5.17 -1.76
N VAL A 31 2.09 5.38 -2.93
CA VAL A 31 2.82 5.84 -4.11
C VAL A 31 2.46 7.29 -4.31
N GLU A 32 3.46 8.16 -4.40
CA GLU A 32 3.28 9.58 -4.65
C GLU A 32 3.98 10.01 -5.94
N ARG A 33 3.56 11.15 -6.47
CA ARG A 33 4.14 11.77 -7.68
C ARG A 33 4.06 10.84 -8.91
N VAL A 34 2.97 10.08 -9.02
CA VAL A 34 2.71 9.20 -10.18
C VAL A 34 2.67 10.04 -11.46
N GLY A 35 3.46 9.65 -12.47
CA GLY A 35 3.64 10.42 -13.70
C GLY A 35 4.79 11.43 -13.66
N HIS A 36 5.50 11.52 -12.54
CA HIS A 36 6.73 12.29 -12.36
C HIS A 36 7.82 11.40 -11.75
N ASP A 37 8.77 11.99 -11.04
CA ASP A 37 9.75 11.27 -10.23
C ASP A 37 9.05 10.68 -8.99
N SER A 38 8.57 9.45 -9.12
CA SER A 38 7.71 8.79 -8.14
C SER A 38 8.47 8.37 -6.89
N ALA A 39 7.80 8.44 -5.74
CA ALA A 39 8.29 7.87 -4.47
C ALA A 39 7.33 6.78 -4.00
N ILE A 40 7.86 5.72 -3.37
CA ILE A 40 7.07 4.58 -2.91
C ILE A 40 7.42 4.29 -1.45
N GLU A 41 6.44 4.45 -0.57
CA GLU A 41 6.51 3.93 0.79
C GLU A 41 5.81 2.57 0.85
N HIS A 42 6.51 1.55 1.33
CA HIS A 42 5.98 0.20 1.52
C HIS A 42 6.23 -0.29 2.95
N ASN A 43 5.14 -0.70 3.61
CA ASN A 43 5.14 -1.21 4.97
C ASN A 43 4.52 -2.60 4.97
N ARG A 44 5.33 -3.64 5.20
CA ARG A 44 4.83 -5.00 5.46
C ARG A 44 4.69 -5.21 6.96
N THR A 45 3.56 -5.77 7.39
CA THR A 45 3.31 -6.00 8.82
C THR A 45 4.38 -6.94 9.39
N GLY A 46 5.12 -6.47 10.40
CA GLY A 46 6.19 -7.23 11.06
C GLY A 46 7.59 -7.07 10.43
N GLU A 47 7.76 -6.20 9.44
CA GLU A 47 9.06 -5.86 8.85
C GLU A 47 9.35 -4.35 8.91
N GLU A 48 10.60 -3.98 8.61
CA GLU A 48 10.99 -2.59 8.44
C GLU A 48 10.33 -1.97 7.20
N THR A 49 10.09 -0.67 7.28
CA THR A 49 9.55 0.14 6.20
C THR A 49 10.58 0.32 5.08
N PHE A 50 10.15 0.13 3.84
CA PHE A 50 10.92 0.47 2.64
C PHE A 50 10.39 1.78 2.04
N THR A 51 11.30 2.64 1.59
CA THR A 51 11.02 3.99 1.07
C THR A 51 11.84 4.29 -0.19
#